data_AF-A0A3N5MCZ6-F1
#
_entry.id   AF-A0A3N5MCZ6-F1
#
_cell.length_a   1.000
_cell.length_b   1.000
_cell.length_c   1.000
_cell.angle_alpha   90.00
_cell.angle_beta   90.00
_cell.angle_gamma   90.00
#
_symmetry.space_group_name_H-M   'P 1'
#
loop_
_entity.id
_entity.type
_entity.pdbx_description
1 polymer ?
#
loop_
_entity_poly.entity_id
_entity_poly.type
_entity_poly.pdbx_seq_one_letter_code
_entity_poly.pdbx_strand_id
1 'polypeptide(L)'
;MIEPHEKVRILRVNENSAEELDDFVAIEKRVRISVNGRYLISLYCSPFMVREFVVGVIHNEGLISGGWCADRISIEYGDEINADV
;
A
#
# COMPACT_ATOMS: atom_id res chain seq x y z
N MET A 1 8.29 -1.62 10.16
CA MET A 1 7.24 -0.72 9.62
C MET A 1 7.90 0.06 8.50
N ILE A 2 7.28 0.11 7.32
CA ILE A 2 7.80 0.89 6.18
C ILE A 2 7.26 2.31 6.34
N GLU A 3 8.12 3.32 6.19
CA GLU A 3 7.67 4.72 6.17
C GLU A 3 6.75 4.94 4.95
N PRO A 4 5.63 5.69 5.08
CA PRO A 4 4.72 5.93 3.95
C PRO A 4 5.24 6.99 2.97
N HIS A 5 6.40 7.58 3.25
CA HIS A 5 7.02 8.63 2.46
C HIS A 5 8.54 8.54 2.53
N GLU A 6 9.21 9.09 1.53
CA GLU A 6 10.66 9.24 1.49
C GLU A 6 11.05 10.66 1.11
N LYS A 7 12.26 11.06 1.50
CA LYS A 7 12.85 12.32 1.01
C LYS A 7 13.55 12.08 -0.30
N VAL A 8 13.20 12.87 -1.30
CA VAL A 8 13.86 12.88 -2.61
C VAL A 8 14.34 14.29 -2.93
N ARG A 9 15.48 14.37 -3.59
CA ARG A 9 16.03 15.63 -4.08
C ARG A 9 15.27 16.06 -5.33
N ILE A 10 14.66 17.23 -5.27
CA ILE A 10 13.88 17.83 -6.35
C ILE A 10 14.54 19.13 -6.82
N LEU A 11 14.22 19.54 -8.05
CA LEU A 11 14.49 20.87 -8.55
C LEU A 11 13.17 21.66 -8.57
N ARG A 12 13.02 22.64 -7.68
CA ARG A 12 11.88 23.56 -7.68
C ARG A 12 12.19 24.73 -8.60
N VAL A 13 11.34 24.94 -9.61
CA VAL A 13 11.47 26.02 -10.59
C VAL A 13 10.31 26.99 -10.45
N ASN A 14 10.62 28.27 -10.26
CA ASN A 14 9.69 29.40 -10.28
C ASN A 14 10.08 30.35 -11.44
N GLU A 15 9.30 31.42 -11.67
CA GLU A 15 9.52 32.35 -12.79
C GLU A 15 10.95 32.93 -12.88
N ASN A 16 11.59 33.19 -11.72
CA ASN A 16 12.90 33.86 -11.65
C ASN A 16 13.99 33.02 -10.95
N SER A 17 13.71 31.77 -10.56
CA SER A 17 14.64 30.98 -9.76
C SER A 17 14.47 29.48 -9.97
N ALA A 18 15.58 28.74 -9.86
CA ALA A 18 15.58 27.30 -9.70
C ALA A 18 16.41 26.95 -8.46
N GLU A 19 15.86 26.15 -7.56
CA GLU A 19 16.53 25.69 -6.33
C GLU A 19 16.45 24.17 -6.22
N GLU A 20 17.56 23.54 -5.82
CA GLU A 20 17.55 22.13 -5.41
C GLU A 20 17.25 22.04 -3.92
N LEU A 21 16.30 21.19 -3.55
CA LEU A 21 15.95 20.92 -2.15
C LEU A 21 15.48 19.48 -1.97
N ASP A 22 15.44 19.03 -0.72
CA ASP A 22 14.79 17.76 -0.38
C ASP A 22 13.31 18.00 -0.10
N ASP A 23 12.45 17.17 -0.68
CA ASP A 23 11.01 17.18 -0.42
C ASP A 23 10.49 15.76 -0.17
N PHE A 24 9.34 15.67 0.49
CA PHE A 24 8.71 14.39 0.79
C PHE A 24 7.84 13.91 -0.38
N VAL A 25 8.04 12.66 -0.78
CA VAL A 25 7.20 11.98 -1.76
C VAL A 25 6.59 10.72 -1.13
N ALA A 26 5.32 10.48 -1.42
CA ALA A 26 4.62 9.29 -0.95
C ALA A 26 5.22 8.03 -1.59
N ILE A 27 5.46 7.01 -0.76
CA ILE A 27 5.86 5.69 -1.24
C ILE A 27 4.60 4.95 -1.69
N GLU A 28 4.63 4.41 -2.91
CA GLU A 28 3.65 3.43 -3.38
C GLU A 28 4.25 2.03 -3.42
N LYS A 29 3.51 1.05 -2.89
CA LYS A 29 3.84 -0.36 -2.94
C LYS A 29 2.67 -1.14 -3.50
N ARG A 30 2.97 -2.16 -4.31
CA ARG A 30 1.96 -3.10 -4.77
C ARG A 30 1.54 -3.99 -3.60
N VAL A 31 0.25 -4.06 -3.32
CA VAL A 31 -0.35 -5.04 -2.41
C VAL A 31 -1.06 -6.10 -3.26
N ARG A 32 -0.68 -7.35 -3.06
CA ARG A 32 -1.37 -8.53 -3.61
C ARG A 32 -2.24 -9.12 -2.51
N ILE A 33 -3.54 -9.22 -2.78
CA ILE A 33 -4.51 -9.83 -1.89
C ILE A 33 -4.85 -11.22 -2.44
N SER A 34 -4.74 -12.23 -1.58
CA SER A 34 -5.08 -13.62 -1.85
C SER A 34 -6.04 -14.14 -0.77
N VAL A 35 -6.78 -15.18 -1.10
CA VAL A 35 -7.64 -15.91 -0.16
C VAL A 35 -7.25 -17.38 -0.20
N ASN A 36 -6.77 -17.91 0.93
CA ASN A 36 -6.17 -19.25 1.01
C ASN A 36 -5.16 -19.53 -0.12
N GLY A 37 -4.24 -18.60 -0.37
CA GLY A 37 -3.20 -18.68 -1.40
C GLY A 37 -3.68 -18.48 -2.84
N ARG A 38 -4.98 -18.25 -3.07
CA ARG A 38 -5.51 -17.96 -4.42
C ARG A 38 -5.58 -16.46 -4.65
N TYR A 39 -4.92 -15.98 -5.69
CA TYR A 39 -4.94 -14.58 -6.09
C TYR A 39 -6.37 -14.06 -6.27
N LEU A 40 -6.63 -12.88 -5.71
CA LEU A 40 -7.90 -12.18 -5.80
C LEU A 40 -7.74 -10.87 -6.58
N ILE A 41 -6.88 -9.97 -6.10
CA ILE A 41 -6.63 -8.67 -6.70
C ILE A 41 -5.25 -8.15 -6.33
N SER A 42 -4.71 -7.22 -7.12
CA SER A 42 -3.56 -6.41 -6.73
C SER A 42 -3.79 -4.96 -7.08
N LEU A 43 -3.24 -4.07 -6.26
CA LEU A 43 -3.30 -2.63 -6.46
C LEU A 43 -2.11 -1.93 -5.79
N TYR A 44 -1.90 -0.65 -6.07
CA TYR A 44 -0.87 0.15 -5.41
C TYR A 44 -1.48 0.98 -4.29
N CYS A 45 -0.79 1.06 -3.16
CA CYS A 45 -1.15 1.96 -2.07
C CYS A 45 0.09 2.36 -1.25
N SER A 46 -0.07 3.36 -0.40
CA SER A 46 0.93 3.64 0.63
C SER A 46 1.02 2.47 1.60
N PRO A 47 2.23 2.00 1.97
CA PRO A 47 2.43 0.80 2.79
C PRO A 47 2.15 1.03 4.28
N PHE A 48 1.01 1.65 4.60
CA PHE A 48 0.58 2.07 5.92
C PHE A 48 -0.82 1.53 6.22
N MET A 49 -1.04 1.00 7.43
CA MET A 49 -2.32 0.39 7.83
C MET A 49 -2.84 -0.64 6.80
N VAL A 50 -1.95 -1.50 6.30
CA VAL A 50 -2.26 -2.45 5.22
C VAL A 50 -3.38 -3.42 5.62
N ARG A 51 -3.45 -3.84 6.89
CA ARG A 51 -4.51 -4.74 7.36
C ARG A 51 -5.88 -4.09 7.21
N GLU A 52 -6.02 -2.87 7.70
CA GLU A 52 -7.24 -2.07 7.64
C GLU A 52 -7.63 -1.80 6.19
N PHE A 53 -6.63 -1.51 5.34
CA PHE A 53 -6.83 -1.35 3.91
C PHE A 53 -7.39 -2.62 3.26
N VAL A 54 -6.76 -3.79 3.49
CA VAL A 54 -7.22 -5.09 2.96
C VAL A 54 -8.63 -5.42 3.44
N VAL A 55 -8.93 -5.16 4.73
CA VAL A 55 -10.27 -5.34 5.29
C VAL A 55 -11.30 -4.46 4.57
N GLY A 56 -10.98 -3.20 4.34
CA GLY A 56 -11.83 -2.26 3.62
C GLY A 56 -12.09 -2.69 2.17
N VAL A 57 -11.06 -3.14 1.46
CA VAL A 57 -11.17 -3.65 0.08
C VAL A 57 -12.11 -4.87 0.03
N ILE A 58 -11.88 -5.86 0.89
CA ILE A 58 -12.70 -7.08 0.91
C ILE A 58 -14.16 -6.76 1.23
N HIS A 59 -14.39 -5.86 2.19
CA HIS A 59 -15.74 -5.45 2.59
C HIS A 59 -16.48 -4.70 1.48
N ASN A 60 -15.84 -3.69 0.87
CA ASN A 60 -16.48 -2.82 -0.11
C ASN A 60 -16.75 -3.52 -1.44
N GLU A 61 -15.82 -4.37 -1.88
CA GLU A 61 -15.90 -5.05 -3.17
C GLU A 61 -16.65 -6.40 -3.08
N GLY A 62 -17.05 -6.83 -1.88
CA GLY A 62 -17.81 -8.07 -1.67
C GLY A 62 -17.04 -9.33 -2.07
N LEU A 63 -15.72 -9.34 -1.89
CA LEU A 63 -14.83 -10.32 -2.50
C LEU A 63 -14.82 -11.70 -1.81
N ILE A 64 -15.25 -11.76 -0.55
CA ILE A 64 -15.32 -13.00 0.23
C ILE A 64 -16.75 -13.23 0.68
N SER A 65 -17.28 -14.41 0.37
CA SER A 65 -18.58 -14.87 0.84
C SER A 65 -18.45 -15.66 2.15
N GLY A 66 -19.45 -15.54 3.02
CA GLY A 66 -19.45 -16.17 4.33
C GLY A 66 -18.65 -15.41 5.39
N GLY A 67 -18.38 -16.06 6.51
CA GLY A 67 -17.63 -15.47 7.63
C GLY A 67 -16.13 -15.54 7.41
N TRP A 68 -15.44 -14.43 7.63
CA TRP A 68 -13.98 -14.36 7.67
C TRP A 68 -13.53 -13.50 8.85
N CYS A 69 -12.28 -13.63 9.27
CA CYS A 69 -11.75 -12.99 10.46
C CYS A 69 -10.57 -12.09 10.08
N ALA A 70 -10.73 -10.77 10.26
CA ALA A 70 -9.71 -9.78 9.94
C ALA A 70 -8.37 -10.02 10.69
N ASP A 71 -8.42 -10.62 11.87
CA ASP A 71 -7.23 -10.94 12.66
C ASP A 71 -6.40 -12.10 12.06
N ARG A 72 -6.99 -12.89 11.16
CA ARG A 72 -6.32 -14.03 10.50
C ARG A 72 -5.56 -13.67 9.23
N ILE A 73 -5.62 -12.41 8.79
CA ILE A 73 -4.87 -11.97 7.61
C ILE A 73 -3.36 -12.05 7.92
N SER A 74 -2.64 -12.84 7.13
CA SER A 74 -1.18 -12.85 7.09
C SER A 74 -0.69 -11.74 6.18
N ILE A 75 0.28 -10.95 6.62
CA ILE A 75 0.86 -9.86 5.82
C ILE A 75 2.37 -9.97 5.82
N GLU A 76 2.95 -10.16 4.63
CA GLU A 76 4.38 -10.19 4.40
C GLU A 76 4.82 -8.93 3.65
N TYR A 77 5.76 -8.20 4.24
CA TYR A 77 6.30 -6.96 3.67
C TYR A 77 7.60 -7.26 2.92
N GLY A 78 7.67 -6.85 1.66
CA GLY A 78 8.86 -6.94 0.82
C GLY A 78 8.84 -5.88 -0.29
N ASP A 79 9.37 -6.24 -1.47
CA ASP A 79 9.28 -5.39 -2.66
C ASP A 79 7.82 -5.18 -3.09
N GLU A 80 7.04 -6.27 -3.07
CA GLU A 80 5.57 -6.26 -3.05
C GLU A 80 5.09 -6.68 -1.65
N ILE A 81 3.90 -6.26 -1.25
CA ILE A 81 3.24 -6.67 -0.02
C ILE A 81 2.27 -7.80 -0.35
N ASN A 82 2.38 -8.93 0.35
CA ASN A 82 1.46 -10.05 0.18
C ASN A 82 0.54 -10.13 1.38
N ALA A 83 -0.77 -10.02 1.14
CA ALA A 83 -1.82 -10.22 2.12
C ALA A 83 -2.60 -11.48 1.77
N ASP A 84 -2.63 -12.46 2.66
CA ASP A 84 -3.41 -13.69 2.49
C ASP A 84 -4.47 -13.80 3.59
N VAL A 85 -5.72 -13.98 3.18
CA VAL A 85 -6.92 -14.02 4.05
C VAL A 85 -7.45 -15.44 4.18
#